data_AF-A0A7J6D498-F1
#
_entry.id   AF-A0A7J6D498-F1
#
_cell.length_a   1.000
_cell.length_b   1.000
_cell.length_c   1.000
_cell.angle_alpha   90.00
_cell.angle_beta   90.00
_cell.angle_gamma   90.00
#
_symmetry.space_group_name_H-M   'P 1'
#
loop_
_entity.id
_entity.type
_entity.pdbx_description
1 polymer ?
#
loop_
_entity_poly.entity_id
_entity_poly.type
_entity_poly.pdbx_seq_one_letter_code
_entity_poly.pdbx_strand_id
1 'polypeptide(L)'
;MVDRFLEQQPAVCVSLLSSQVKRGESDICTLSETDISNAEDIIKALKPMNDATTLMSEESSPICLIAPLKLNSSRTLRTQESRTGGKPRAQHIEGRYPDHCTQQEDVG
;
A
#
# COMPACT_ATOMS: atom_id res chain seq x y z
N MET A 1 -8.53 -0.54 4.71
CA MET A 1 -9.42 -1.28 5.65
C MET A 1 -8.62 -2.06 6.68
N VAL A 2 -7.65 -2.90 6.28
CA VAL A 2 -6.80 -3.66 7.20
C VAL A 2 -5.99 -2.75 8.13
N ASP A 3 -5.39 -1.68 7.60
CA ASP A 3 -4.63 -0.69 8.38
C ASP A 3 -5.45 -0.08 9.52
N ARG A 4 -6.60 0.50 9.19
CA ARG A 4 -7.58 1.02 10.16
C ARG A 4 -8.07 -0.05 11.14
N PHE A 5 -8.21 -1.31 10.72
CA PHE A 5 -8.62 -2.38 11.62
C PHE A 5 -7.55 -2.66 12.68
N LEU A 6 -6.27 -2.70 12.31
CA LEU A 6 -5.16 -2.85 13.27
C LEU A 6 -5.09 -1.64 14.22
N GLU A 7 -5.23 -0.42 13.69
CA GLU A 7 -5.28 0.81 14.49
C GLU A 7 -6.40 0.79 15.53
N GLN A 8 -7.57 0.23 15.18
CA GLN A 8 -8.75 0.21 16.03
C GLN A 8 -8.83 -0.99 16.98
N GLN A 9 -7.94 -1.99 16.87
CA GLN A 9 -7.93 -3.19 17.73
C GLN A 9 -8.07 -2.85 19.24
N PRO A 10 -7.31 -1.91 19.81
CA PRO A 10 -7.43 -1.59 21.24
C PRO A 10 -8.82 -1.06 21.62
N ALA A 11 -9.40 -0.19 20.78
CA ALA A 11 -10.72 0.39 21.03
C ALA A 11 -11.84 -0.67 20.94
N VAL A 12 -11.72 -1.60 19.99
CA VAL A 12 -12.65 -2.72 19.85
C VAL A 12 -12.55 -3.65 21.05
N CYS A 13 -11.35 -4.05 21.46
CA CYS A 13 -11.13 -4.92 22.62
C CYS A 13 -11.70 -4.31 23.91
N VAL A 14 -11.42 -3.03 24.19
CA VAL A 14 -11.96 -2.32 25.36
C VAL A 14 -13.50 -2.29 25.33
N SER A 15 -14.08 -2.04 24.16
CA SER A 15 -15.54 -2.00 24.01
C SER A 15 -16.20 -3.36 24.29
N LEU A 16 -15.58 -4.45 23.83
CA LEU A 16 -16.07 -5.82 24.05
C LEU A 16 -15.93 -6.29 25.50
N LEU A 17 -14.93 -5.78 26.23
CA LEU A 17 -14.73 -6.06 27.66
C LEU A 17 -15.61 -5.19 28.57
N SER A 18 -16.29 -4.17 28.03
CA SER A 18 -17.16 -3.28 28.80
C SER A 18 -18.40 -3.99 29.34
N SER A 19 -18.86 -3.63 30.54
CA SER A 19 -19.99 -4.29 31.22
C SER A 19 -21.31 -4.29 30.44
N GLN A 20 -21.47 -3.32 29.52
CA GLN A 20 -22.68 -3.13 28.72
C GLN A 20 -22.76 -4.10 27.53
N VAL A 21 -21.62 -4.68 27.10
CA VAL A 21 -21.51 -5.51 25.89
C VAL A 21 -20.87 -6.88 26.20
N LYS A 22 -20.65 -7.19 27.49
CA LYS A 22 -20.00 -8.42 27.96
C LYS A 22 -20.55 -9.66 27.28
N ARG A 23 -19.78 -10.18 26.32
CA ARG A 23 -19.68 -11.61 26.06
C ARG A 23 -18.48 -12.12 26.88
N GLY A 24 -18.45 -13.38 27.30
CA GLY A 24 -17.33 -13.88 28.08
C GLY A 24 -16.00 -13.67 27.35
N GLU A 25 -14.86 -13.63 28.05
CA GLU A 25 -13.54 -13.51 27.41
C GLU A 25 -13.31 -14.60 26.35
N SER A 26 -13.88 -15.78 26.56
CA SER A 26 -13.92 -16.90 25.61
C SER A 26 -14.75 -16.67 24.34
N ASP A 27 -15.65 -15.69 24.35
CA ASP A 27 -16.56 -15.37 23.25
C ASP A 27 -16.00 -14.27 22.35
N ILE A 28 -14.85 -13.68 22.71
CA ILE A 28 -14.15 -12.65 21.95
C ILE A 28 -13.14 -13.34 21.03
N CYS A 29 -13.52 -13.53 19.77
CA CYS A 29 -12.60 -14.02 18.75
C CYS A 29 -11.69 -12.86 18.29
N THR A 30 -10.43 -12.87 18.73
CA THR A 30 -9.37 -11.97 18.27
C THR A 30 -8.49 -12.65 17.21
N LEU A 31 -7.80 -11.84 16.41
CA LEU A 31 -6.73 -12.34 15.53
C LEU A 31 -5.60 -12.98 16.35
N SER A 32 -4.94 -13.98 15.78
CA SER A 32 -3.68 -14.50 16.35
C SER A 32 -2.52 -13.52 16.10
N GLU A 33 -1.42 -13.66 16.85
CA GLU A 33 -0.21 -12.86 16.61
C GLU A 33 0.34 -13.04 15.18
N THR A 34 0.20 -14.23 14.61
CA THR A 34 0.56 -14.53 13.22
C THR A 34 -0.32 -13.75 12.25
N ASP A 35 -1.63 -13.70 12.48
CA ASP A 35 -2.56 -12.95 11.62
C ASP A 35 -2.26 -11.44 11.66
N ILE A 36 -1.94 -10.91 12.85
CA ILE A 36 -1.54 -9.50 13.03
C ILE A 36 -0.26 -9.21 12.25
N SER A 37 0.78 -10.06 12.41
CA SER A 37 2.05 -9.90 11.70
C SER A 37 1.88 -9.94 10.18
N ASN A 38 1.07 -10.89 9.69
CA ASN A 38 0.75 -11.00 8.26
C ASN A 38 0.01 -9.75 7.75
N ALA A 39 -0.95 -9.23 8.53
CA ALA A 39 -1.69 -8.02 8.18
C ALA A 39 -0.76 -6.79 8.08
N GLU A 40 0.18 -6.63 9.01
CA GLU A 40 1.20 -5.59 8.96
C GLU A 40 2.09 -5.70 7.72
N ASP A 41 2.52 -6.91 7.38
CA ASP A 41 3.37 -7.14 6.22
C ASP A 41 2.65 -6.88 4.89
N ILE A 42 1.35 -7.21 4.82
CA ILE A 42 0.49 -6.83 3.69
C ILE A 42 0.41 -5.31 3.57
N ILE A 43 0.21 -4.57 4.68
CA ILE A 43 0.16 -3.10 4.65
C ILE A 43 1.48 -2.53 4.15
N LYS A 44 2.63 -3.03 4.66
CA LYS A 44 3.96 -2.60 4.20
C LYS A 44 4.17 -2.88 2.72
N ALA A 45 3.78 -4.06 2.24
CA ALA A 45 3.92 -4.44 0.84
C ALA A 45 3.04 -3.60 -0.10
N LEU A 46 1.83 -3.22 0.35
CA LEU A 46 0.88 -2.46 -0.45
C LEU A 46 1.06 -0.94 -0.35
N LYS A 47 1.84 -0.44 0.61
CA LYS A 47 2.09 0.99 0.80
C LYS A 47 2.52 1.73 -0.48
N PRO A 48 3.50 1.24 -1.28
CA PRO A 48 3.90 1.95 -2.51
C PRO A 48 2.77 2.07 -3.54
N MET A 49 1.87 1.08 -3.59
CA MET A 49 0.73 1.10 -4.49
C MET A 49 -0.35 2.08 -3.99
N ASN A 50 -0.55 2.16 -2.68
CA ASN A 50 -1.42 3.18 -2.08
C ASN A 50 -0.89 4.59 -2.38
N ASP A 51 0.40 4.84 -2.11
CA ASP A 51 1.05 6.12 -2.36
C ASP A 51 0.95 6.54 -3.84
N ALA A 52 1.22 5.60 -4.75
CA ALA A 52 1.08 5.83 -6.19
C ALA A 52 -0.36 6.17 -6.60
N THR A 53 -1.35 5.48 -6.02
CA THR A 53 -2.77 5.72 -6.32
C THR A 53 -3.23 7.07 -5.79
N THR A 54 -2.81 7.43 -4.58
CA THR A 54 -3.10 8.74 -3.96
C THR A 54 -2.51 9.86 -4.80
N LEU A 55 -1.22 9.76 -5.15
CA LEU A 55 -0.55 10.74 -6.01
C LEU A 55 -1.25 10.90 -7.36
N MET A 56 -1.64 9.80 -8.01
CA MET A 56 -2.39 9.85 -9.27
C MET A 56 -3.79 10.43 -9.12
N SER A 57 -4.41 10.33 -7.94
CA SER A 57 -5.76 10.85 -7.69
C SER A 57 -5.76 12.36 -7.42
N GLU A 58 -4.63 12.90 -6.95
CA GLU A 58 -4.43 14.32 -6.65
C GLU A 58 -3.83 15.11 -7.84
N GLU A 59 -3.19 14.41 -8.78
CA GLU A 59 -2.52 15.03 -9.93
C GLU A 59 -3.50 15.45 -11.04
N SER A 60 -3.34 16.66 -11.58
CA SER A 60 -4.16 17.16 -12.70
C SER A 60 -3.93 16.39 -14.00
N SER A 61 -2.73 15.85 -14.18
CA SER A 61 -2.27 15.16 -15.40
C SER A 61 -1.67 13.78 -15.05
N PRO A 62 -2.47 12.81 -14.57
CA PRO A 62 -1.97 11.55 -14.01
C PRO A 62 -1.25 10.65 -15.00
N ILE A 63 -1.42 10.88 -16.31
CA ILE A 63 -0.81 10.08 -17.39
C ILE A 63 0.72 10.16 -17.35
N CYS A 64 1.28 11.34 -17.02
CA CYS A 64 2.73 11.53 -16.95
C CYS A 64 3.39 10.72 -15.83
N LEU A 65 2.62 10.38 -14.79
CA LEU A 65 3.11 9.63 -13.63
C LEU A 65 3.07 8.12 -13.85
N ILE A 66 2.30 7.61 -14.82
CA ILE A 66 2.09 6.17 -15.01
C ILE A 66 3.42 5.43 -15.23
N ALA A 67 4.26 5.88 -16.16
CA ALA A 67 5.53 5.23 -16.47
C ALA A 67 6.51 5.21 -15.26
N PRO A 68 6.81 6.34 -14.59
CA PRO A 68 7.70 6.33 -13.42
C PRO A 68 7.13 5.53 -12.25
N LEU A 69 5.81 5.58 -12.01
CA LEU A 69 5.16 4.81 -10.95
C LEU A 69 5.19 3.28 -11.23
N LYS A 70 4.98 2.86 -12.48
CA LYS A 70 5.10 1.43 -12.85
C LYS A 70 6.51 0.90 -12.59
N LEU A 71 7.54 1.69 -12.88
CA LEU A 71 8.93 1.32 -12.63
C LEU A 71 9.23 1.24 -11.12
N ASN A 72 8.78 2.23 -10.33
CA ASN A 72 9.06 2.29 -8.90
C ASN A 72 8.36 1.15 -8.11
N SER A 73 7.13 0.81 -8.49
CA SER A 73 6.33 -0.21 -7.81
C SER A 73 6.92 -1.59 -8.07
N SER A 74 7.33 -1.84 -9.32
CA SER A 74 8.01 -3.08 -9.70
C SER A 74 9.38 -3.24 -9.02
N ARG A 75 10.10 -2.14 -8.77
CA ARG A 75 11.38 -2.17 -8.03
C ARG A 75 11.14 -2.50 -6.56
N THR A 76 10.18 -1.85 -5.92
CA THR A 76 9.89 -2.04 -4.50
C THR A 76 9.46 -3.47 -4.20
N LEU A 77 8.62 -4.06 -5.05
CA LEU A 77 8.21 -5.46 -4.92
C LEU A 77 9.39 -6.44 -5.03
N ARG A 78 10.30 -6.21 -5.99
CA ARG A 78 11.52 -7.02 -6.14
C ARG A 78 12.48 -6.89 -4.96
N THR A 79 12.56 -5.71 -4.35
CA THR A 79 13.39 -5.49 -3.16
C THR A 79 12.87 -6.27 -1.94
N GLN A 80 11.55 -6.46 -1.81
CA GLN A 80 10.98 -7.35 -0.79
C GLN A 80 11.27 -8.85 -1.04
N GLU A 81 11.35 -9.30 -2.30
CA GLU A 81 11.70 -10.69 -2.65
C GLU A 81 13.19 -11.01 -2.44
N SER A 82 14.06 -10.00 -2.33
CA SER A 82 15.54 -10.16 -2.32
C SER A 82 16.13 -10.74 -1.02
N ARG A 83 15.32 -11.29 -0.11
CA ARG A 83 15.83 -12.17 0.97
C ARG A 83 16.26 -13.56 0.47
N THR A 84 16.07 -13.88 -0.82
CA THR A 84 16.77 -14.97 -1.50
C THR A 84 17.41 -14.44 -2.78
N GLY A 85 18.73 -14.63 -2.89
CA GLY A 85 19.59 -13.96 -3.87
C GLY A 85 19.22 -14.27 -5.33
N GLY A 86 18.72 -13.25 -6.03
CA GLY A 86 18.57 -13.25 -7.49
C GLY A 86 19.09 -11.94 -8.08
N LYS A 87 20.01 -12.03 -9.04
CA LYS A 87 20.61 -10.85 -9.71
C LYS A 87 19.53 -10.03 -10.44
N PRO A 88 19.56 -8.68 -10.38
CA PRO A 88 18.58 -7.84 -11.07
C PRO A 88 18.82 -7.88 -12.58
N ARG A 89 17.80 -8.32 -13.34
CA ARG A 89 17.77 -8.25 -14.81
C ARG A 89 17.18 -6.89 -15.22
N ALA A 90 18.00 -6.03 -15.81
CA ALA A 90 17.53 -4.77 -16.40
C ALA A 90 16.56 -5.07 -17.55
N GLN A 91 15.32 -4.60 -17.44
CA GLN A 91 14.37 -4.61 -18.56
C GLN A 91 14.48 -3.28 -19.29
N HIS A 92 14.86 -3.34 -20.56
CA HIS A 92 14.86 -2.26 -21.52
C HIS A 92 13.40 -1.85 -21.79
N ILE A 93 13.02 -0.64 -21.40
CA ILE A 93 11.69 -0.07 -21.63
C ILE A 93 11.87 1.07 -22.65
N GLU A 94 11.91 0.72 -23.94
CA GLU A 94 11.70 1.71 -25.00
C GLU A 94 10.24 1.64 -25.50
N GLY A 95 9.62 2.81 -25.62
CA GLY A 95 8.50 3.04 -26.53
C GLY A 95 7.09 2.70 -26.05
N ARG A 96 6.56 3.38 -25.01
CA ARG A 96 5.10 3.25 -24.76
C ARG A 96 4.32 4.41 -24.14
N TYR A 97 4.84 5.62 -24.03
CA TYR A 97 3.99 6.78 -23.70
C TYR A 97 4.43 8.02 -24.47
N PRO A 98 3.54 8.69 -25.22
CA PRO A 98 3.81 9.99 -25.82
C PRO A 98 4.11 11.05 -24.74
N ASP A 99 5.12 11.88 -24.98
CA ASP A 99 5.54 13.01 -24.14
C ASP A 99 4.48 14.11 -24.13
N HIS A 100 3.40 13.91 -23.36
CA HIS A 100 2.34 14.91 -23.21
C HIS A 100 2.64 15.97 -22.13
N CYS A 101 3.75 15.86 -21.40
CA CYS A 101 4.02 16.72 -20.24
C CYS A 101 4.76 18.03 -20.55
N THR A 102 5.03 18.35 -21.82
CA THR A 102 5.82 19.55 -22.20
C THR A 102 4.99 20.74 -22.68
N GLN A 103 3.68 20.78 -22.45
CA GLN A 103 2.84 21.92 -22.85
C GLN A 103 1.92 22.39 -21.72
N GLN A 104 2.51 22.93 -20.66
CA GLN A 104 1.77 23.83 -19.78
C GLN A 104 2.68 24.85 -19.09
N GLU A 105 3.44 25.60 -19.89
CA GLU A 105 3.94 26.92 -19.50
C GLU A 105 3.81 27.83 -20.73
N ASP A 106 3.42 29.08 -20.50
CA ASP A 106 3.13 30.15 -21.49
C ASP A 106 1.69 30.23 -22.04
N VAL A 107 0.80 30.83 -21.23
CA VAL A 107 -0.27 31.69 -21.75
C VAL A 107 -0.09 33.04 -21.06
N GLY A 108 0.31 34.05 -21.84
CA GLY A 108 0.51 35.44 -21.40
C GLY A 108 -0.77 36.19 -21.06
#